data_AF-A0A137NVI1-F1
#
_entry.id   AF-A0A137NVI1-F1
#
_cell.length_a   1.000
_cell.length_b   1.000
_cell.length_c   1.000
_cell.angle_alpha   90.00
_cell.angle_beta   90.00
_cell.angle_gamma   90.00
#
_symmetry.space_group_name_H-M   'P 1'
#
loop_
_entity.id
_entity.type
_entity.pdbx_description
1 polymer ?
#
loop_
_entity_poly.entity_id
_entity_poly.type
_entity_poly.pdbx_seq_one_letter_code
_entity_poly.pdbx_strand_id
1 'polypeptide(L)'
;MGDYTEEFKLLFPGELKSLKFNDSNNSFNIASNEHYSIGTNLSIEEVNGARYLKHETGFICYKDGVLTTTTHMDKNTVVYLKSKKDTDYPFKLKCKDGYFDKDLKVCSGSEEAYNFQLLWSDLVNPEDLEDFDNSSDTNSDIEYISTDGLNLTSNENSLFTLILNRELISHANFFDDDNSLMFSEENSDDIKFQFKNIKDKIHVYSPEHGYFCVLKGEDYYDHGPGDYVGFSEEIPQSAVTLSKTNELGTYKLVNGSQFVKVLNPEEFPNCVFVDSADDASDFQFVLVNEEYEFEV
;
A
#
# COMPACT_ATOMS: atom_id res chain seq x y z
N MET A 1 12.36 2.93 29.40
CA MET A 1 11.81 3.02 28.03
C MET A 1 12.55 1.97 27.24
N GLY A 2 11.87 0.89 26.83
CA GLY A 2 12.50 -0.08 25.94
C GLY A 2 12.60 0.54 24.55
N ASP A 3 13.77 0.45 23.92
CA ASP A 3 13.94 0.76 22.51
C ASP A 3 13.11 -0.26 21.71
N TYR A 4 11.90 0.11 21.34
CA TYR A 4 11.14 -0.65 20.35
C TYR A 4 11.86 -0.46 19.01
N THR A 5 12.60 -1.48 18.59
CA THR A 5 13.10 -1.54 17.22
C THR A 5 11.93 -2.00 16.37
N GLU A 6 11.37 -1.11 15.56
CA GLU A 6 10.27 -1.46 14.66
C GLU A 6 10.73 -2.51 13.65
N GLU A 7 10.02 -3.63 13.62
CA GLU A 7 10.24 -4.72 12.67
C GLU A 7 9.31 -4.58 11.47
N PHE A 8 9.83 -4.91 10.29
CA PHE A 8 9.11 -4.85 9.03
C PHE A 8 9.54 -5.98 8.08
N LYS A 9 8.73 -6.26 7.07
CA LYS A 9 9.05 -7.14 5.95
C LYS A 9 9.40 -6.31 4.73
N LEU A 10 10.41 -6.75 3.98
CA LEU A 10 10.78 -6.15 2.70
C LEU A 10 9.97 -6.81 1.59
N LEU A 11 9.10 -6.03 0.95
CA LEU A 11 8.16 -6.50 -0.06
C LEU A 11 8.60 -6.13 -1.48
N PHE A 12 8.23 -7.00 -2.42
CA PHE A 12 8.33 -6.73 -3.85
C PHE A 12 6.98 -6.17 -4.31
N PRO A 13 6.87 -4.87 -4.61
CA PRO A 13 5.56 -4.26 -4.82
C PRO A 13 4.83 -4.88 -6.02
N GLY A 14 3.57 -5.28 -5.84
CA GLY A 14 2.75 -5.90 -6.89
C GLY A 14 3.03 -7.38 -7.10
N GLU A 15 3.94 -7.93 -6.32
CA GLU A 15 4.28 -9.34 -6.31
C GLU A 15 3.97 -9.88 -4.90
N LEU A 16 3.27 -11.01 -4.81
CA LEU A 16 3.15 -11.79 -3.56
C LEU A 16 4.51 -12.41 -3.22
N LYS A 17 5.51 -11.56 -2.95
CA LYS A 17 6.89 -11.96 -2.70
C LYS A 17 7.50 -11.04 -1.66
N SER A 18 8.32 -11.64 -0.83
CA SER A 18 9.10 -10.96 0.19
C SER A 18 10.51 -11.52 0.25
N LEU A 19 11.38 -10.81 0.97
CA LEU A 19 12.71 -11.30 1.28
C LEU A 19 12.61 -12.31 2.44
N LYS A 20 13.07 -13.55 2.22
CA LYS A 20 13.05 -14.64 3.22
C LYS A 20 14.46 -15.13 3.52
N PHE A 21 14.79 -15.17 4.79
CA PHE A 21 16.04 -15.69 5.33
C PHE A 21 15.98 -17.21 5.41
N ASN A 22 17.08 -17.83 5.02
CA ASN A 22 17.28 -19.27 5.05
C ASN A 22 18.40 -19.59 6.03
N ASP A 23 18.01 -20.11 7.20
CA ASP A 23 18.92 -20.47 8.28
C ASP A 23 19.98 -21.50 7.87
N SER A 24 19.63 -22.40 6.94
CA SER A 24 20.52 -23.50 6.57
C SER A 24 21.81 -23.05 5.88
N ASN A 25 21.77 -21.88 5.23
CA ASN A 25 22.90 -21.33 4.49
C ASN A 25 23.17 -19.85 4.80
N ASN A 26 22.51 -19.28 5.82
CA ASN A 26 22.63 -17.88 6.22
C ASN A 26 22.48 -16.92 5.03
N SER A 27 21.48 -17.16 4.19
CA SER A 27 21.24 -16.34 2.99
C SER A 27 19.80 -15.86 2.92
N PHE A 28 19.59 -14.75 2.22
CA PHE A 28 18.24 -14.32 1.84
C PHE A 28 17.96 -14.73 0.41
N ASN A 29 16.74 -15.21 0.20
CA ASN A 29 16.20 -15.50 -1.12
C ASN A 29 14.85 -14.78 -1.26
N ILE A 30 14.37 -14.69 -2.49
CA ILE A 30 13.00 -14.29 -2.77
C ILE A 30 12.12 -15.49 -2.43
N ALA A 31 11.14 -15.32 -1.55
CA ALA A 31 10.08 -16.29 -1.39
C ALA A 31 9.19 -16.25 -2.64
N SER A 32 9.48 -17.12 -3.61
CA SER A 32 8.73 -17.21 -4.87
C SER A 32 7.56 -18.17 -4.72
N ASN A 33 6.35 -17.76 -5.13
CA ASN A 33 5.10 -18.51 -4.98
C ASN A 33 4.70 -18.74 -3.51
N GLU A 34 5.08 -17.81 -2.63
CA GLU A 34 4.75 -17.87 -1.22
C GLU A 34 4.32 -16.47 -0.78
N HIS A 35 3.28 -16.39 0.04
CA HIS A 35 2.75 -15.15 0.56
C HIS A 35 3.82 -14.29 1.27
N TYR A 36 3.74 -12.96 1.17
CA TYR A 36 4.75 -12.08 1.79
C TYR A 36 4.85 -12.22 3.31
N SER A 37 3.80 -12.74 3.97
CA SER A 37 3.78 -13.05 5.42
C SER A 37 4.88 -14.03 5.82
N ILE A 38 5.34 -14.88 4.90
CA ILE A 38 6.40 -15.85 5.13
C ILE A 38 7.80 -15.17 5.04
N GLY A 39 7.83 -13.88 4.69
CA GLY A 39 9.02 -13.05 4.67
C GLY A 39 9.64 -12.86 6.05
N THR A 40 10.93 -12.54 6.03
CA THR A 40 11.70 -12.31 7.25
C THR A 40 11.46 -10.90 7.77
N ASN A 41 11.22 -10.82 9.09
CA ASN A 41 11.22 -9.56 9.82
C ASN A 41 12.64 -8.99 9.86
N LEU A 42 12.74 -7.72 9.50
CA LEU A 42 13.94 -6.93 9.44
C LEU A 42 13.75 -5.67 10.27
N SER A 43 14.85 -5.09 10.70
CA SER A 43 14.91 -3.79 11.36
C SER A 43 15.81 -2.84 10.56
N ILE A 44 15.66 -1.55 10.83
CA ILE A 44 16.55 -0.51 10.32
C ILE A 44 17.45 -0.05 11.44
N GLU A 45 18.75 -0.04 11.18
CA GLU A 45 19.71 0.63 12.06
C GLU A 45 20.31 1.84 11.33
N GLU A 46 20.20 3.03 11.92
CA GLU A 46 20.80 4.24 11.36
C GLU A 46 22.22 4.43 11.88
N VAL A 47 23.20 4.45 10.96
CA VAL A 47 24.60 4.68 11.31
C VAL A 47 25.23 5.73 10.39
N ASN A 48 25.67 6.83 10.99
CA ASN A 48 26.23 7.99 10.28
C ASN A 48 25.28 8.56 9.20
N GLY A 49 23.98 8.62 9.47
CA GLY A 49 22.98 9.18 8.55
C GLY A 49 22.58 8.26 7.39
N ALA A 50 22.99 6.99 7.42
CA ALA A 50 22.55 5.96 6.47
C ALA A 50 21.74 4.89 7.19
N ARG A 51 20.64 4.45 6.57
CA ARG A 51 19.69 3.46 7.11
C ARG A 51 20.07 2.08 6.56
N TYR A 52 20.57 1.17 7.41
CA TYR A 52 20.98 -0.17 7.03
C TYR A 52 19.90 -1.19 7.37
N LEU A 53 19.73 -2.21 6.52
CA LEU A 53 18.86 -3.33 6.83
C LEU A 53 19.55 -4.31 7.77
N LYS A 54 18.82 -4.78 8.78
CA LYS A 54 19.31 -5.67 9.82
C LYS A 54 18.32 -6.80 10.09
N HIS A 55 18.84 -8.00 10.25
CA HIS A 55 18.16 -9.17 10.78
C HIS A 55 18.64 -9.41 12.22
N GLU A 56 17.95 -10.24 13.00
CA GLU A 56 18.38 -10.57 14.37
C GLU A 56 19.84 -11.08 14.44
N THR A 57 20.32 -11.75 13.39
CA THR A 57 21.69 -12.27 13.31
C THR A 57 22.73 -11.24 12.84
N GLY A 58 22.33 -10.05 12.38
CA GLY A 58 23.24 -8.97 11.98
C GLY A 58 22.79 -8.15 10.78
N PHE A 59 23.68 -7.32 10.25
CA PHE A 59 23.44 -6.50 9.06
C PHE A 59 23.30 -7.37 7.83
N ILE A 60 22.34 -7.03 6.96
CA ILE A 60 22.26 -7.63 5.63
C ILE A 60 23.43 -7.12 4.80
N CYS A 61 24.13 -8.02 4.13
CA CYS A 61 25.21 -7.71 3.22
C CYS A 61 25.11 -8.53 1.94
N TYR A 62 25.73 -8.03 0.87
CA TYR A 62 25.85 -8.70 -0.41
C TYR A 62 27.28 -9.17 -0.62
N LYS A 63 27.44 -10.46 -0.84
CA LYS A 63 28.75 -11.09 -1.07
C LYS A 63 28.61 -12.27 -2.01
N ASP A 64 29.52 -12.35 -2.98
CA ASP A 64 29.62 -13.47 -3.93
C ASP A 64 28.28 -13.79 -4.65
N GLY A 65 27.49 -12.75 -4.93
CA GLY A 65 26.21 -12.89 -5.62
C GLY A 65 24.99 -13.11 -4.72
N VAL A 66 25.19 -13.19 -3.40
CA VAL A 66 24.16 -13.63 -2.45
C VAL A 66 24.00 -12.60 -1.33
N LEU A 67 22.74 -12.38 -0.90
CA LEU A 67 22.44 -11.62 0.31
C LEU A 67 22.57 -12.52 1.53
N THR A 68 23.27 -12.07 2.56
CA THR A 68 23.60 -12.84 3.77
C THR A 68 23.70 -11.89 4.97
N THR A 69 23.89 -12.41 6.18
CA THR A 69 24.06 -11.58 7.39
C THR A 69 25.49 -11.52 7.88
N THR A 70 25.89 -10.36 8.40
CA THR A 70 27.19 -10.13 9.05
C THR A 70 27.00 -9.36 10.36
N THR A 71 27.70 -9.75 11.41
CA THR A 71 27.74 -9.01 12.68
C THR A 71 28.62 -7.76 12.61
N HIS A 72 29.47 -7.67 11.58
CA HIS A 72 30.38 -6.54 11.36
C HIS A 72 29.89 -5.66 10.23
N MET A 73 29.77 -4.37 10.53
CA MET A 73 29.41 -3.34 9.56
C MET A 73 30.62 -3.00 8.66
N ASP A 74 30.79 -3.78 7.59
CA ASP A 74 31.68 -3.40 6.49
C ASP A 74 30.87 -2.60 5.45
N LYS A 75 31.12 -1.28 5.40
CA LYS A 75 30.48 -0.34 4.46
C LYS A 75 30.59 -0.77 2.99
N ASN A 76 31.53 -1.66 2.68
CA ASN A 76 31.72 -2.18 1.33
C ASN A 76 30.77 -3.33 0.97
N THR A 77 30.12 -3.97 1.93
CA THR A 77 29.28 -5.14 1.65
C THR A 77 27.87 -4.99 2.18
N VAL A 78 27.64 -4.16 3.20
CA VAL A 78 26.31 -3.98 3.78
C VAL A 78 25.33 -3.35 2.80
N VAL A 79 24.09 -3.82 2.87
CA VAL A 79 22.95 -3.29 2.14
C VAL A 79 22.31 -2.17 2.94
N TYR A 80 22.05 -1.05 2.28
CA TYR A 80 21.39 0.10 2.88
C TYR A 80 20.26 0.62 2.01
N LEU A 81 19.32 1.28 2.67
CA LEU A 81 18.17 1.90 2.06
C LEU A 81 18.56 3.25 1.47
N LYS A 82 18.17 3.46 0.21
CA LYS A 82 18.26 4.75 -0.45
C LYS A 82 16.86 5.20 -0.86
N SER A 83 16.31 6.19 -0.16
CA SER A 83 15.08 6.87 -0.61
C SER A 83 15.39 7.85 -1.74
N LYS A 84 14.38 8.10 -2.57
CA LYS A 84 14.34 9.31 -3.39
C LYS A 84 14.22 10.50 -2.42
N LYS A 85 14.98 11.57 -2.66
CA LYS A 85 14.98 12.75 -1.78
C LYS A 85 13.54 13.21 -1.56
N ASP A 86 13.20 13.45 -0.28
CA ASP A 86 11.98 14.10 0.21
C ASP A 86 10.70 13.25 0.30
N THR A 87 10.77 11.93 0.09
CA THR A 87 9.64 11.01 0.38
C THR A 87 10.13 9.79 1.14
N ASP A 88 9.48 9.45 2.27
CA ASP A 88 9.88 8.31 3.10
C ASP A 88 9.63 6.95 2.45
N TYR A 89 8.93 6.85 1.31
CA TYR A 89 8.70 5.59 0.58
C TYR A 89 8.42 5.89 -0.91
N PRO A 90 8.80 5.02 -1.87
CA PRO A 90 9.48 3.72 -1.76
C PRO A 90 11.03 3.81 -1.68
N PHE A 91 11.68 2.71 -1.29
CA PHE A 91 13.14 2.64 -1.13
C PHE A 91 13.82 1.78 -2.20
N LYS A 92 15.07 2.11 -2.50
CA LYS A 92 15.96 1.27 -3.30
C LYS A 92 16.99 0.62 -2.38
N LEU A 93 17.20 -0.67 -2.54
CA LEU A 93 18.33 -1.33 -1.90
C LEU A 93 19.61 -0.96 -2.64
N LYS A 94 20.66 -0.65 -1.88
CA LYS A 94 21.97 -0.28 -2.40
C LYS A 94 23.07 -1.02 -1.67
N CYS A 95 24.10 -1.43 -2.41
CA CYS A 95 25.38 -1.88 -1.88
C CYS A 95 26.51 -1.03 -2.49
N LYS A 96 27.78 -1.37 -2.24
CA LYS A 96 28.90 -0.63 -2.87
C LYS A 96 28.89 -0.77 -4.41
N ASP A 97 28.47 -1.93 -4.90
CA ASP A 97 28.65 -2.34 -6.31
C ASP A 97 27.51 -1.81 -7.20
N GLY A 98 26.44 -1.29 -6.59
CA GLY A 98 25.29 -0.75 -7.32
C GLY A 98 24.00 -0.82 -6.51
N TYR A 99 22.89 -0.95 -7.23
CA TYR A 99 21.55 -1.09 -6.70
C TYR A 99 21.00 -2.48 -7.01
N PHE A 100 19.90 -2.89 -6.37
CA PHE A 100 19.27 -4.18 -6.65
C PHE A 100 18.08 -4.02 -7.61
N ASP A 101 17.97 -4.94 -8.56
CA ASP A 101 16.77 -5.15 -9.37
C ASP A 101 15.75 -6.07 -8.66
N LYS A 102 14.66 -6.40 -9.36
CA LYS A 102 13.59 -7.26 -8.82
C LYS A 102 13.99 -8.73 -8.62
N ASP A 103 15.11 -9.16 -9.19
CA ASP A 103 15.67 -10.49 -9.00
C ASP A 103 16.78 -10.48 -7.93
N LEU A 104 16.97 -9.35 -7.23
CA LEU A 104 18.08 -9.12 -6.30
C LEU A 104 19.47 -9.23 -6.96
N LYS A 105 19.56 -8.96 -8.27
CA LYS A 105 20.84 -8.81 -8.96
C LYS A 105 21.30 -7.35 -8.92
N VAL A 106 22.62 -7.15 -8.89
CA VAL A 106 23.19 -5.81 -8.85
C VAL A 106 23.14 -5.15 -10.23
N CYS A 107 22.47 -4.02 -10.32
CA CYS A 107 22.46 -3.12 -11.47
C CYS A 107 23.26 -1.85 -11.17
N SER A 108 23.79 -1.23 -12.23
CA SER A 108 24.75 -0.13 -12.10
C SER A 108 24.08 1.22 -11.81
N GLY A 109 22.87 1.42 -12.32
CA GLY A 109 22.13 2.67 -12.27
C GLY A 109 20.98 2.64 -11.28
N SER A 110 20.76 3.75 -10.58
CA SER A 110 19.57 3.90 -9.73
C SER A 110 18.27 3.86 -10.53
N GLU A 111 18.27 4.20 -11.82
CA GLU A 111 17.05 4.18 -12.66
C GLU A 111 16.59 2.76 -12.97
N GLU A 112 17.52 1.81 -13.07
CA GLU A 112 17.28 0.38 -13.28
C GLU A 112 16.93 -0.36 -11.98
N ALA A 113 17.12 0.31 -10.84
CA ALA A 113 16.92 -0.28 -9.52
C ALA A 113 15.43 -0.44 -9.21
N TYR A 114 15.12 -1.58 -8.60
CA TYR A 114 13.78 -1.89 -8.15
C TYR A 114 13.41 -1.07 -6.91
N ASN A 115 12.15 -0.63 -6.86
CA ASN A 115 11.59 0.05 -5.72
C ASN A 115 10.95 -0.99 -4.80
N PHE A 116 11.45 -1.10 -3.59
CA PHE A 116 10.94 -1.99 -2.56
C PHE A 116 10.05 -1.22 -1.59
N GLN A 117 9.18 -1.95 -0.92
CA GLN A 117 8.29 -1.44 0.12
C GLN A 117 8.60 -2.12 1.45
N LEU A 118 8.40 -1.39 2.55
CA LEU A 118 8.44 -1.98 3.89
C LEU A 118 7.00 -2.12 4.38
N LEU A 119 6.71 -3.24 5.02
CA LEU A 119 5.44 -3.52 5.68
C LEU A 119 5.71 -3.85 7.14
N TRP A 120 5.18 -3.05 8.07
CA TRP A 120 5.32 -3.33 9.50
C TRP A 120 4.60 -4.62 9.88
N SER A 121 5.21 -5.42 10.75
CA SER A 121 4.75 -6.78 11.07
C SER A 121 3.41 -6.83 11.82
N ASP A 122 3.02 -5.74 12.46
CA ASP A 122 1.78 -5.58 13.23
C ASP A 122 0.58 -5.18 12.37
N LEU A 123 0.80 -4.75 11.12
CA LEU A 123 -0.28 -4.35 10.22
C LEU A 123 -1.01 -5.54 9.57
N VAL A 124 -0.44 -6.76 9.61
CA VAL A 124 -1.06 -7.93 8.96
C VAL A 124 -0.90 -9.20 9.77
N ASN A 125 -2.01 -9.88 10.09
CA ASN A 125 -2.01 -11.18 10.75
C ASN A 125 -1.48 -12.27 9.78
N PRO A 126 -0.42 -13.01 10.13
CA PRO A 126 0.16 -14.04 9.25
C PRO A 126 -0.79 -15.20 8.90
N GLU A 127 -1.70 -15.56 9.81
CA GLU A 127 -2.58 -16.75 9.68
C GLU A 127 -3.63 -16.57 8.57
N ASP A 128 -4.22 -15.39 8.46
CA ASP A 128 -5.27 -15.10 7.48
C ASP A 128 -4.76 -15.04 6.03
N LEU A 129 -3.45 -14.89 5.87
CA LEU A 129 -2.80 -14.81 4.58
C LEU A 129 -2.42 -16.18 4.00
N GLU A 130 -2.30 -17.21 4.85
CA GLU A 130 -2.07 -18.59 4.40
C GLU A 130 -3.29 -19.16 3.66
N ASP A 131 -4.50 -18.66 3.97
CA ASP A 131 -5.74 -19.06 3.31
C ASP A 131 -5.89 -18.48 1.89
N PHE A 132 -5.30 -17.30 1.61
CA PHE A 132 -5.34 -16.66 0.28
C PHE A 132 -4.51 -17.41 -0.78
N ASP A 133 -3.43 -18.09 -0.37
CA ASP A 133 -2.48 -18.81 -1.25
C ASP A 133 -3.15 -19.96 -2.03
N ASN A 134 -4.31 -20.42 -1.56
CA ASN A 134 -5.08 -21.49 -2.21
C ASN A 134 -6.07 -21.00 -3.29
N SER A 135 -6.26 -19.69 -3.46
CA SER A 135 -7.15 -19.13 -4.50
C SER A 135 -6.35 -18.78 -5.76
N SER A 136 -6.00 -19.81 -6.52
CA SER A 136 -5.41 -19.65 -7.85
C SER A 136 -6.42 -19.01 -8.81
N ASP A 137 -6.16 -17.82 -9.35
CA ASP A 137 -6.38 -17.58 -10.79
C ASP A 137 -5.81 -16.27 -11.38
N THR A 138 -5.06 -16.47 -12.47
CA THR A 138 -4.94 -15.66 -13.69
C THR A 138 -4.21 -14.31 -13.77
N ASN A 139 -3.08 -14.38 -14.48
CA ASN A 139 -2.58 -13.44 -15.51
C ASN A 139 -3.44 -12.19 -15.78
N SER A 140 -2.94 -11.03 -15.37
CA SER A 140 -3.16 -9.78 -16.09
C SER A 140 -1.89 -8.93 -16.02
N ASP A 141 -1.44 -8.41 -17.17
CA ASP A 141 -0.23 -7.59 -17.37
C ASP A 141 -0.40 -6.17 -16.79
N ILE A 142 -0.84 -6.07 -15.54
CA ILE A 142 -1.29 -4.82 -14.94
C ILE A 142 -0.81 -4.73 -13.48
N GLU A 143 0.33 -4.07 -13.27
CA GLU A 143 0.97 -3.84 -11.95
C GLU A 143 0.24 -2.74 -11.15
N TYR A 144 -0.77 -3.09 -10.34
CA TYR A 144 -1.36 -2.23 -9.31
C TYR A 144 -0.92 -2.75 -7.93
N ILE A 145 -0.77 -1.89 -6.91
CA ILE A 145 -0.13 -2.24 -5.63
C ILE A 145 -0.88 -1.60 -4.45
N SER A 146 -1.46 -2.38 -3.54
CA SER A 146 -1.88 -1.88 -2.21
C SER A 146 -0.65 -1.54 -1.35
N THR A 147 -0.85 -0.97 -0.16
CA THR A 147 0.25 -0.76 0.80
C THR A 147 0.94 -2.05 1.26
N ASP A 148 0.44 -3.21 0.84
CA ASP A 148 0.89 -4.54 1.27
C ASP A 148 1.47 -5.35 0.10
N GLY A 149 1.78 -4.70 -1.02
CA GLY A 149 2.35 -5.38 -2.19
C GLY A 149 1.33 -6.19 -3.01
N LEU A 150 0.04 -6.11 -2.69
CA LEU A 150 -1.03 -6.84 -3.37
C LEU A 150 -1.51 -6.14 -4.64
N ASN A 151 -1.77 -6.91 -5.70
CA ASN A 151 -2.49 -6.39 -6.85
C ASN A 151 -3.97 -6.25 -6.54
N LEU A 152 -4.45 -5.00 -6.50
CA LEU A 152 -5.85 -4.67 -6.19
C LEU A 152 -6.83 -5.42 -7.09
N THR A 153 -6.49 -5.64 -8.37
CA THR A 153 -7.41 -6.17 -9.37
C THR A 153 -7.39 -7.69 -9.55
N SER A 154 -6.43 -8.40 -8.97
CA SER A 154 -6.34 -9.87 -9.05
C SER A 154 -6.86 -10.58 -7.80
N ASN A 155 -7.33 -9.83 -6.80
CA ASN A 155 -7.73 -10.34 -5.49
C ASN A 155 -9.22 -10.09 -5.27
N GLU A 156 -10.08 -10.87 -5.95
CA GLU A 156 -11.53 -10.65 -5.95
C GLU A 156 -12.22 -10.81 -4.59
N ASN A 157 -11.58 -11.54 -3.65
CA ASN A 157 -12.14 -11.81 -2.32
C ASN A 157 -11.51 -10.95 -1.21
N SER A 158 -10.43 -10.22 -1.49
CA SER A 158 -9.76 -9.42 -0.48
C SER A 158 -10.51 -8.12 -0.21
N LEU A 159 -10.68 -7.78 1.06
CA LEU A 159 -11.26 -6.52 1.50
C LEU A 159 -10.17 -5.55 1.89
N PHE A 160 -10.36 -4.29 1.56
CA PHE A 160 -9.43 -3.21 1.82
C PHE A 160 -10.14 -2.04 2.47
N THR A 161 -9.45 -1.30 3.34
CA THR A 161 -9.90 0.00 3.80
C THR A 161 -9.18 1.09 3.06
N LEU A 162 -9.85 2.24 2.99
CA LEU A 162 -9.39 3.40 2.27
C LEU A 162 -8.88 4.43 3.26
N ILE A 163 -7.59 4.75 3.17
CA ILE A 163 -6.94 5.77 3.98
C ILE A 163 -6.72 7.00 3.12
N LEU A 164 -7.20 8.14 3.60
CA LEU A 164 -6.86 9.46 3.07
C LEU A 164 -5.45 9.85 3.54
N ASN A 165 -4.58 10.32 2.65
CA ASN A 165 -3.26 10.95 2.88
C ASN A 165 -2.57 10.70 4.26
N ARG A 166 -1.34 10.18 4.26
CA ARG A 166 -0.50 9.84 5.44
C ARG A 166 -0.41 10.88 6.55
N GLU A 167 -0.67 12.16 6.28
CA GLU A 167 -0.68 13.23 7.28
C GLU A 167 -1.93 13.23 8.19
N LEU A 168 -3.04 12.64 7.74
CA LEU A 168 -4.31 12.58 8.45
C LEU A 168 -4.94 11.20 8.25
N ILE A 169 -4.74 10.27 9.20
CA ILE A 169 -5.38 8.94 9.13
C ILE A 169 -6.89 9.15 9.32
N SER A 170 -7.62 9.26 8.21
CA SER A 170 -9.07 9.27 8.18
C SER A 170 -9.57 8.09 7.38
N HIS A 171 -10.56 7.41 7.96
CA HIS A 171 -11.20 6.21 7.44
C HIS A 171 -12.43 6.58 6.63
N ALA A 172 -12.67 5.84 5.55
CA ALA A 172 -13.86 6.01 4.74
C ALA A 172 -15.09 5.58 5.55
N ASN A 173 -16.11 6.43 5.59
CA ASN A 173 -17.34 6.20 6.35
C ASN A 173 -18.57 6.44 5.46
N PHE A 174 -19.67 5.76 5.79
CA PHE A 174 -20.91 5.78 5.05
C PHE A 174 -21.91 6.69 5.73
N PHE A 175 -22.47 7.65 4.98
CA PHE A 175 -23.54 8.49 5.50
C PHE A 175 -24.88 8.07 4.91
N ASP A 176 -25.69 7.38 5.72
CA ASP A 176 -26.95 6.73 5.33
C ASP A 176 -27.94 7.66 4.62
N ASP A 177 -28.10 8.90 5.11
CA ASP A 177 -29.15 9.81 4.64
C ASP A 177 -28.99 10.18 3.16
N ASP A 178 -27.74 10.26 2.67
CA ASP A 178 -27.41 10.74 1.33
C ASP A 178 -26.63 9.72 0.49
N ASN A 179 -26.42 8.51 1.03
CA ASN A 179 -25.65 7.45 0.40
C ASN A 179 -24.26 7.96 -0.07
N SER A 180 -23.64 8.79 0.76
CA SER A 180 -22.45 9.57 0.43
C SER A 180 -21.20 9.00 1.12
N LEU A 181 -20.04 9.17 0.47
CA LEU A 181 -18.75 8.82 1.03
C LEU A 181 -18.22 10.01 1.85
N MET A 182 -17.97 9.75 3.13
CA MET A 182 -17.35 10.69 4.06
C MET A 182 -16.04 10.12 4.60
N PHE A 183 -15.26 10.95 5.27
CA PHE A 183 -14.06 10.50 5.99
C PHE A 183 -14.15 10.89 7.46
N SER A 184 -13.72 10.03 8.38
CA SER A 184 -13.70 10.31 9.82
C SER A 184 -12.37 9.87 10.43
N GLU A 185 -11.90 10.59 11.46
CA GLU A 185 -10.79 10.12 12.30
C GLU A 185 -11.25 9.03 13.28
N GLU A 186 -12.55 8.93 13.57
CA GLU A 186 -13.12 7.89 14.41
C GLU A 186 -13.37 6.62 13.60
N ASN A 187 -12.73 5.53 13.99
CA ASN A 187 -12.74 4.22 13.31
C ASN A 187 -14.02 3.39 13.56
N SER A 188 -15.15 4.02 13.88
CA SER A 188 -16.35 3.26 14.30
C SER A 188 -17.03 2.52 13.16
N ASP A 189 -16.86 2.97 11.91
CA ASP A 189 -17.58 2.46 10.74
C ASP A 189 -16.70 2.51 9.46
N ASP A 190 -15.52 1.89 9.52
CA ASP A 190 -14.60 1.83 8.37
C ASP A 190 -15.17 0.94 7.26
N ILE A 191 -15.47 1.55 6.10
CA ILE A 191 -16.03 0.84 4.96
C ILE A 191 -14.97 -0.08 4.34
N LYS A 192 -15.38 -1.32 4.09
CA LYS A 192 -14.58 -2.30 3.35
C LYS A 192 -14.83 -2.21 1.84
N PHE A 193 -13.75 -2.31 1.06
CA PHE A 193 -13.72 -2.17 -0.38
C PHE A 193 -13.06 -3.37 -1.07
N GLN A 194 -13.50 -3.62 -2.30
CA GLN A 194 -12.90 -4.49 -3.29
C GLN A 194 -12.68 -3.70 -4.59
N PHE A 195 -11.88 -4.26 -5.49
CA PHE A 195 -11.57 -3.63 -6.76
C PHE A 195 -11.91 -4.54 -7.92
N LYS A 196 -12.55 -3.96 -8.93
CA LYS A 196 -12.95 -4.70 -10.14
C LYS A 196 -12.42 -3.99 -11.36
N ASN A 197 -11.72 -4.72 -12.23
CA ASN A 197 -11.31 -4.19 -13.52
C ASN A 197 -12.46 -4.34 -14.53
N ILE A 198 -13.03 -3.23 -14.96
CA ILE A 198 -14.16 -3.19 -15.89
C ILE A 198 -13.82 -2.19 -16.99
N LYS A 199 -13.71 -2.68 -18.24
CA LYS A 199 -13.37 -1.86 -19.41
C LYS A 199 -12.08 -1.03 -19.20
N ASP A 200 -11.03 -1.69 -18.72
CA ASP A 200 -9.70 -1.11 -18.47
C ASP A 200 -9.67 0.01 -17.42
N LYS A 201 -10.69 0.05 -16.54
CA LYS A 201 -10.75 0.94 -15.39
C LYS A 201 -10.92 0.14 -14.12
N ILE A 202 -10.30 0.60 -13.03
CA ILE A 202 -10.48 0.00 -11.72
C ILE A 202 -11.63 0.70 -11.02
N HIS A 203 -12.72 -0.02 -10.85
CA HIS A 203 -13.85 0.40 -10.04
C HIS A 203 -13.59 0.03 -8.59
N VAL A 204 -13.90 0.96 -7.69
CA VAL A 204 -13.93 0.72 -6.24
C VAL A 204 -15.34 0.32 -5.86
N TYR A 205 -15.48 -0.80 -5.15
CA TYR A 205 -16.76 -1.42 -4.81
C TYR A 205 -16.77 -1.81 -3.34
N SER A 206 -17.74 -1.32 -2.57
CA SER A 206 -18.03 -1.85 -1.25
C SER A 206 -19.08 -2.98 -1.37
N PRO A 207 -18.86 -4.16 -0.77
CA PRO A 207 -19.87 -5.21 -0.71
C PRO A 207 -21.19 -4.77 -0.07
N GLU A 208 -21.12 -3.87 0.91
CA GLU A 208 -22.28 -3.42 1.69
C GLU A 208 -23.02 -2.25 1.03
N HIS A 209 -22.29 -1.34 0.37
CA HIS A 209 -22.86 -0.09 -0.14
C HIS A 209 -22.87 0.04 -1.67
N GLY A 210 -22.03 -0.72 -2.38
CA GLY A 210 -21.94 -0.70 -3.84
C GLY A 210 -20.71 0.02 -4.42
N TYR A 211 -20.77 0.33 -5.72
CA TYR A 211 -19.70 1.01 -6.46
C TYR A 211 -19.66 2.50 -6.16
N PHE A 212 -18.46 3.08 -6.10
CA PHE A 212 -18.35 4.53 -6.07
C PHE A 212 -18.91 5.18 -7.34
N CYS A 213 -19.71 6.22 -7.14
CA CYS A 213 -20.39 6.97 -8.19
C CYS A 213 -20.39 8.47 -7.89
N VAL A 214 -20.68 9.25 -8.93
CA VAL A 214 -20.98 10.68 -8.78
C VAL A 214 -22.46 10.85 -8.44
N LEU A 215 -22.73 11.47 -7.29
CA LEU A 215 -24.06 11.92 -6.90
C LEU A 215 -24.18 13.43 -7.08
N LYS A 216 -25.40 13.90 -7.34
CA LYS A 216 -25.71 15.33 -7.50
C LYS A 216 -26.36 15.82 -6.22
N GLY A 217 -25.69 16.75 -5.53
CA GLY A 217 -26.23 17.41 -4.36
C GLY A 217 -27.15 18.56 -4.76
N GLU A 218 -28.40 18.51 -4.33
CA GLU A 218 -29.23 19.70 -4.20
C GLU A 218 -28.97 20.26 -2.80
N ASP A 219 -28.09 21.27 -2.72
CA ASP A 219 -27.75 22.02 -1.49
C ASP A 219 -27.19 21.17 -0.32
N TYR A 220 -26.00 20.61 -0.49
CA TYR A 220 -25.24 20.06 0.65
C TYR A 220 -24.71 21.21 1.52
N TYR A 221 -24.94 21.13 2.83
CA TYR A 221 -24.44 22.00 3.91
C TYR A 221 -23.47 23.12 3.47
N ASP A 222 -23.94 24.37 3.43
CA ASP A 222 -23.19 25.63 3.21
C ASP A 222 -22.22 25.70 2.00
N HIS A 223 -22.12 24.64 1.18
CA HIS A 223 -21.24 24.55 0.01
C HIS A 223 -21.99 24.66 -1.32
N GLY A 224 -23.33 24.66 -1.28
CA GLY A 224 -24.21 24.84 -2.44
C GLY A 224 -24.36 23.58 -3.29
N PRO A 225 -25.05 23.68 -4.44
CA PRO A 225 -25.24 22.55 -5.34
C PRO A 225 -23.89 22.10 -5.91
N GLY A 226 -23.62 20.79 -5.86
CA GLY A 226 -22.33 20.24 -6.27
C GLY A 226 -22.33 18.73 -6.42
N ASP A 227 -21.40 18.23 -7.22
CA ASP A 227 -21.18 16.80 -7.41
C ASP A 227 -20.28 16.26 -6.27
N TYR A 228 -20.66 15.11 -5.69
CA TYR A 228 -19.92 14.44 -4.61
C TYR A 228 -19.82 12.93 -4.86
N VAL A 229 -18.98 12.25 -4.06
CA VAL A 229 -18.80 10.79 -4.16
C VAL A 229 -19.83 10.10 -3.28
N GLY A 230 -20.54 9.13 -3.85
CA GLY A 230 -21.44 8.25 -3.12
C GLY A 230 -21.43 6.84 -3.69
N PHE A 231 -22.45 6.05 -3.36
CA PHE A 231 -22.48 4.64 -3.71
C PHE A 231 -23.65 4.27 -4.63
N SER A 232 -23.46 3.25 -5.45
CA SER A 232 -24.50 2.70 -6.31
C SER A 232 -24.39 1.17 -6.36
N GLU A 233 -25.49 0.47 -6.13
CA GLU A 233 -25.53 -1.00 -6.18
C GLU A 233 -25.15 -1.54 -7.57
N GLU A 234 -25.54 -0.83 -8.63
CA GLU A 234 -25.19 -1.18 -10.01
C GLU A 234 -23.96 -0.41 -10.50
N ILE A 235 -23.28 -0.91 -11.53
CA ILE A 235 -22.15 -0.20 -12.13
C ILE A 235 -22.66 1.12 -12.73
N PRO A 236 -22.30 2.28 -12.16
CA PRO A 236 -22.87 3.55 -12.57
C PRO A 236 -22.25 4.02 -13.88
N GLN A 237 -23.01 4.78 -14.68
CA GLN A 237 -22.43 5.46 -15.87
C GLN A 237 -21.36 6.48 -15.45
N SER A 238 -21.59 7.18 -14.34
CA SER A 238 -20.67 8.12 -13.73
C SER A 238 -19.88 7.46 -12.60
N ALA A 239 -19.13 6.41 -12.92
CA ALA A 239 -18.29 5.71 -11.94
C ALA A 239 -17.09 6.55 -11.50
N VAL A 240 -16.81 6.51 -10.21
CA VAL A 240 -15.53 6.99 -9.66
C VAL A 240 -14.59 5.79 -9.62
N THR A 241 -13.41 5.96 -10.21
CA THR A 241 -12.44 4.89 -10.49
C THR A 241 -11.07 5.26 -9.95
N LEU A 242 -10.14 4.30 -9.86
CA LEU A 242 -8.77 4.59 -9.47
C LEU A 242 -7.91 5.06 -10.67
N SER A 243 -7.12 6.10 -10.43
CA SER A 243 -5.97 6.48 -11.24
C SER A 243 -4.69 6.29 -10.45
N LYS A 244 -3.67 5.71 -11.08
CA LYS A 244 -2.32 5.61 -10.49
C LYS A 244 -1.75 7.01 -10.30
N THR A 245 -0.93 7.17 -9.26
CA THR A 245 -0.01 8.31 -9.14
C THR A 245 1.41 7.88 -9.49
N ASN A 246 2.36 8.81 -9.43
CA ASN A 246 3.79 8.49 -9.54
C ASN A 246 4.36 7.86 -8.26
N GLU A 247 3.57 7.84 -7.17
CA GLU A 247 3.94 7.25 -5.90
C GLU A 247 3.34 5.84 -5.78
N LEU A 248 4.18 4.85 -5.46
CA LEU A 248 3.73 3.47 -5.33
C LEU A 248 2.81 3.31 -4.12
N GLY A 249 1.71 2.57 -4.29
CA GLY A 249 0.73 2.36 -3.22
C GLY A 249 -0.20 3.54 -2.96
N THR A 250 -0.11 4.58 -3.80
CA THR A 250 -0.93 5.79 -3.71
C THR A 250 -1.77 5.97 -4.97
N TYR A 251 -3.00 6.42 -4.78
CA TYR A 251 -4.03 6.49 -5.81
C TYR A 251 -4.76 7.83 -5.76
N LYS A 252 -5.32 8.21 -6.91
CA LYS A 252 -6.34 9.26 -6.98
C LYS A 252 -7.67 8.63 -7.37
N LEU A 253 -8.76 9.09 -6.78
CA LEU A 253 -10.11 8.79 -7.23
C LEU A 253 -10.49 9.76 -8.36
N VAL A 254 -11.03 9.24 -9.46
CA VAL A 254 -11.31 10.02 -10.68
C VAL A 254 -12.65 9.68 -11.31
N ASN A 255 -13.31 10.69 -11.87
CA ASN A 255 -14.44 10.54 -12.79
C ASN A 255 -14.13 11.32 -14.08
N GLY A 256 -13.87 10.61 -15.18
CA GLY A 256 -13.50 11.26 -16.45
C GLY A 256 -12.19 12.05 -16.32
N SER A 257 -12.26 13.37 -16.47
CA SER A 257 -11.13 14.29 -16.32
C SER A 257 -11.03 14.94 -14.95
N GLN A 258 -11.97 14.65 -14.05
CA GLN A 258 -12.03 15.27 -12.73
C GLN A 258 -11.52 14.31 -11.66
N PHE A 259 -10.95 14.88 -10.61
CA PHE A 259 -10.33 14.18 -9.51
C PHE A 259 -11.10 14.47 -8.23
N VAL A 260 -11.11 13.52 -7.30
CA VAL A 260 -11.71 13.72 -5.98
C VAL A 260 -10.72 14.44 -5.07
N LYS A 261 -11.23 15.45 -4.39
CA LYS A 261 -10.59 16.14 -3.28
C LYS A 261 -11.46 15.98 -2.04
N VAL A 262 -10.88 15.49 -0.96
CA VAL A 262 -11.51 15.54 0.35
C VAL A 262 -11.26 16.92 0.95
N LEU A 263 -12.34 17.64 1.27
CA LEU A 263 -12.30 18.90 1.99
C LEU A 263 -12.36 18.58 3.48
N ASN A 264 -11.49 19.21 4.27
CA ASN A 264 -11.50 19.08 5.73
C ASN A 264 -12.03 20.38 6.38
N PRO A 265 -13.17 20.33 7.10
CA PRO A 265 -13.57 21.45 7.94
C PRO A 265 -13.93 20.97 9.36
N GLU A 266 -13.04 20.28 10.06
CA GLU A 266 -13.11 19.95 11.51
C GLU A 266 -14.36 19.21 12.07
N GLU A 267 -15.45 18.98 11.32
CA GLU A 267 -16.60 18.22 11.84
C GLU A 267 -17.17 17.18 10.85
N PHE A 268 -17.06 17.34 9.52
CA PHE A 268 -17.57 16.37 8.53
C PHE A 268 -16.82 16.42 7.18
N PRO A 269 -15.71 15.69 7.02
CA PRO A 269 -14.94 15.63 5.78
C PRO A 269 -15.76 15.10 4.60
N ASN A 270 -15.87 15.90 3.53
CA ASN A 270 -16.66 15.61 2.34
C ASN A 270 -15.81 15.56 1.07
N CYS A 271 -16.27 14.80 0.08
CA CYS A 271 -15.62 14.66 -1.22
C CYS A 271 -16.19 15.65 -2.25
N VAL A 272 -15.33 16.40 -2.93
CA VAL A 272 -15.69 17.25 -4.08
C VAL A 272 -14.86 16.89 -5.31
N PHE A 273 -15.33 17.28 -6.49
CA PHE A 273 -14.56 17.13 -7.74
C PHE A 273 -13.77 18.40 -8.09
N VAL A 274 -12.50 18.20 -8.46
CA VAL A 274 -11.58 19.25 -8.93
C VAL A 274 -10.99 18.87 -10.27
N ASP A 275 -10.64 19.86 -11.10
CA ASP A 275 -10.10 19.62 -12.44
C ASP A 275 -8.56 19.40 -12.45
N SER A 276 -7.90 19.67 -11.32
CA SER A 276 -6.44 19.60 -11.17
C SER A 276 -6.03 18.37 -10.37
N ALA A 277 -5.14 17.55 -10.92
CA ALA A 277 -4.56 16.41 -10.22
C ALA A 277 -3.70 16.83 -9.01
N ASP A 278 -3.09 18.02 -9.07
CA ASP A 278 -2.24 18.56 -8.00
C ASP A 278 -3.07 19.02 -6.79
N ASP A 279 -4.34 19.37 -7.00
CA ASP A 279 -5.27 19.77 -5.93
C ASP A 279 -6.06 18.59 -5.35
N ALA A 280 -5.93 17.41 -5.96
CA ALA A 280 -6.67 16.20 -5.60
C ALA A 280 -6.04 15.48 -4.42
N SER A 281 -6.89 14.83 -3.62
CA SER A 281 -6.45 14.01 -2.50
C SER A 281 -5.77 12.72 -2.97
N ASP A 282 -4.80 12.28 -2.18
CA ASP A 282 -4.12 11.01 -2.35
C ASP A 282 -4.69 9.97 -1.40
N PHE A 283 -4.89 8.77 -1.93
CA PHE A 283 -5.57 7.66 -1.28
C PHE A 283 -4.67 6.44 -1.23
N GLN A 284 -4.69 5.73 -0.12
CA GLN A 284 -4.02 4.45 0.04
C GLN A 284 -5.03 3.38 0.42
N PHE A 285 -4.74 2.13 0.07
CA PHE A 285 -5.59 0.99 0.39
C PHE A 285 -4.80 -0.03 1.19
N VAL A 286 -5.34 -0.40 2.34
CA VAL A 286 -4.76 -1.36 3.29
C VAL A 286 -5.66 -2.57 3.35
N LEU A 287 -5.08 -3.77 3.31
CA LEU A 287 -5.85 -5.01 3.44
C LEU A 287 -6.52 -5.08 4.83
N VAL A 288 -7.81 -5.38 4.85
CA VAL A 288 -8.58 -5.62 6.07
C VAL A 288 -8.67 -7.10 6.31
N ASN A 289 -8.44 -7.48 7.55
CA ASN A 289 -8.69 -8.81 8.02
C ASN A 289 -10.10 -8.90 8.63
N GLU A 290 -10.91 -9.89 8.26
CA GLU A 290 -12.30 -9.96 8.73
C GLU A 290 -12.45 -10.33 10.22
N GLU A 291 -11.36 -10.66 10.92
CA GLU A 291 -11.39 -11.03 12.34
C GLU A 291 -10.63 -10.02 13.22
N TYR A 292 -11.29 -8.90 13.54
CA TYR A 292 -10.95 -8.09 14.73
C TYR A 292 -12.15 -8.11 15.69
N GLU A 293 -12.17 -9.07 16.62
CA GLU A 293 -12.91 -8.88 17.87
C GLU A 293 -12.00 -8.13 18.85
N PHE A 294 -12.28 -6.86 19.11
CA PHE A 294 -11.71 -6.16 20.25
C PHE A 294 -12.36 -6.71 21.52
N GLU A 295 -11.66 -7.57 22.27
CA GLU A 295 -12.00 -7.74 23.69
C GLU A 295 -11.67 -6.44 24.44
N VAL A 296 -12.70 -5.85 25.05
CA VAL A 296 -12.62 -4.65 25.91
C VAL A 296 -12.03 -4.99 27.28
#